data_AF-A0ABC9EIY8-F1
#
_entry.id   AF-A0ABC9EIY8-F1
#
_cell.length_a   1.000
_cell.length_b   1.000
_cell.length_c   1.000
_cell.angle_alpha   90.00
_cell.angle_beta   90.00
_cell.angle_gamma   90.00
#
_symmetry.space_group_name_H-M   'P 1'
#
loop_
_entity.id
_entity.type
_entity.pdbx_description
1 polymer ?
#
loop_
_entity_poly.entity_id
_entity_poly.type
_entity_poly.pdbx_seq_one_letter_code
_entity_poly.pdbx_strand_id
1 'polypeptide(L)'
;MRLPLLPRPPPLAAAVAAMPPRRRRAARSPPVPPSPPQLSSTPPPAAPSLEAPKSGTPDHDAPPSSTRRRLPLAAAAAEAKEEWHPLPLSAADLSLPLTLPTGQTFLWRRTSLYPLRFTGAVGPHLVSLSHLPDAEDGRLAFLLHSDGSRPAARAALCDYLNAAVPLADLWRQFAAADERFAEVAARLGGGGARVLRQDPVECVFQFLCSSNNNIKRIEKMVWTLAGYGERLGEVGGFVFHRFPTIQQLARVSEQELREAGFGYRAKYIVGTAKELQAKPGGGEKWLASLREKELPEVIEALCTLPGVGPKVAACIALFSLDQNHAIPVDTHVWKVATQYLLPELAGKSLTPKLSVVVADAFVTRFGSYAGWAQNVLFIGQLPAQKVVVAEVISDNGSTKPTKRKRGVNRNHAENM
;
A
#
# COMPACT_ATOMS: atom_id res chain seq x y z
N MET A 1 -28.24 -50.67 41.78
CA MET A 1 -29.30 -49.89 41.10
C MET A 1 -29.30 -50.24 39.62
N ARG A 2 -30.42 -50.76 39.10
CA ARG A 2 -30.69 -50.90 37.66
C ARG A 2 -31.08 -49.53 37.10
N LEU A 3 -30.71 -49.25 35.85
CA LEU A 3 -31.50 -48.55 34.80
C LEU A 3 -30.71 -48.64 33.47
N PRO A 4 -31.36 -48.56 32.30
CA PRO A 4 -31.36 -49.64 31.31
C PRO A 4 -30.78 -49.24 29.94
N LEU A 5 -30.40 -50.25 29.14
CA LEU A 5 -30.05 -50.10 27.73
C LEU A 5 -31.31 -49.75 26.92
N LEU A 6 -31.33 -48.57 26.31
CA LEU A 6 -32.34 -48.14 25.35
C LEU A 6 -32.12 -48.81 23.97
N PRO A 7 -33.20 -49.20 23.26
CA PRO A 7 -33.10 -49.88 21.98
C PRO A 7 -32.74 -48.90 20.84
N ARG A 8 -31.98 -49.40 19.85
CA ARG A 8 -31.61 -48.66 18.63
C ARG A 8 -32.86 -48.38 17.78
N PRO A 9 -33.00 -47.17 17.20
CA PRO A 9 -34.07 -46.85 16.28
C PRO A 9 -33.87 -47.51 14.91
N PRO A 10 -34.94 -47.81 14.15
CA PRO A 10 -34.87 -48.41 12.83
C PRO A 10 -34.39 -47.39 11.77
N PRO A 11 -33.85 -47.85 10.62
CA PRO A 11 -33.37 -46.96 9.58
C PRO A 11 -34.54 -46.26 8.87
N LEU A 12 -34.48 -44.93 8.78
CA LEU A 12 -35.43 -44.14 7.99
C LEU A 12 -35.14 -44.36 6.49
N ALA A 13 -36.13 -44.89 5.79
CA ALA A 13 -36.13 -45.04 4.35
C ALA A 13 -36.10 -43.67 3.64
N ALA A 14 -35.22 -43.56 2.64
CA ALA A 14 -35.12 -42.41 1.76
C ALA A 14 -36.34 -42.34 0.82
N ALA A 15 -37.24 -41.38 1.08
CA ALA A 15 -38.27 -40.99 0.12
C ALA A 15 -37.68 -39.96 -0.85
N VAL A 16 -37.35 -40.43 -2.06
CA VAL A 16 -36.94 -39.60 -3.20
C VAL A 16 -38.20 -38.94 -3.77
N ALA A 17 -38.41 -37.66 -3.47
CA ALA A 17 -39.40 -36.84 -4.17
C ALA A 17 -38.77 -36.27 -5.45
N ALA A 18 -39.23 -36.75 -6.60
CA ALA A 18 -38.84 -36.28 -7.92
C ALA A 18 -39.29 -34.81 -8.13
N MET A 19 -38.35 -33.90 -8.38
CA MET A 19 -38.64 -32.54 -8.86
C MET A 19 -38.95 -32.55 -10.37
N PRO A 20 -39.94 -31.79 -10.84
CA PRO A 20 -40.26 -31.69 -12.26
C PRO A 20 -39.20 -30.86 -13.03
N PRO A 21 -38.99 -31.11 -14.33
CA PRO A 21 -37.91 -30.51 -15.10
C PRO A 21 -38.10 -29.00 -15.30
N ARG A 22 -37.05 -28.22 -15.00
CA ARG A 22 -36.97 -26.79 -15.30
C ARG A 22 -37.06 -26.56 -16.81
N ARG A 23 -38.11 -25.85 -17.25
CA ARG A 23 -38.23 -25.32 -18.62
C ARG A 23 -37.06 -24.39 -18.92
N ARG A 24 -36.31 -24.70 -19.99
CA ARG A 24 -35.32 -23.80 -20.60
C ARG A 24 -36.04 -22.54 -21.10
N ARG A 25 -35.69 -21.39 -20.52
CA ARG A 25 -36.11 -20.08 -21.05
C ARG A 25 -35.11 -19.67 -22.12
N ALA A 26 -35.59 -19.43 -23.33
CA ALA A 26 -34.81 -19.00 -24.48
C ALA A 26 -34.06 -17.69 -24.18
N ALA A 27 -32.79 -17.63 -24.57
CA ALA A 27 -31.97 -16.43 -24.52
C ALA A 27 -32.55 -15.37 -25.46
N ARG A 28 -32.96 -14.22 -24.91
CA ARG A 28 -33.20 -13.00 -25.68
C ARG A 28 -31.91 -12.18 -25.68
N SER A 29 -31.43 -11.84 -26.87
CA SER A 29 -30.29 -10.94 -27.08
C SER A 29 -30.54 -9.57 -26.43
N PRO A 30 -29.52 -8.93 -25.83
CA PRO A 30 -29.66 -7.60 -25.26
C PRO A 30 -29.83 -6.54 -26.37
N PRO A 31 -30.61 -5.46 -26.14
CA PRO A 31 -30.78 -4.38 -27.09
C PRO A 31 -29.49 -3.54 -27.24
N VAL A 32 -29.23 -3.10 -28.47
CA VAL A 32 -28.12 -2.24 -28.87
C VAL A 32 -28.25 -0.86 -28.21
N PRO A 33 -27.17 -0.26 -27.66
CA PRO A 33 -27.23 1.08 -27.08
C PRO A 33 -27.40 2.15 -28.16
N PRO A 34 -28.14 3.25 -27.88
CA PRO A 34 -28.29 4.36 -28.82
C PRO A 34 -26.98 5.14 -29.01
N SER A 35 -26.72 5.56 -30.24
CA SER A 35 -25.56 6.36 -30.65
C SER A 35 -25.52 7.72 -29.94
N PRO A 36 -24.31 8.25 -29.61
CA PRO A 36 -24.17 9.53 -28.94
C PRO A 36 -24.56 10.71 -29.86
N PRO A 37 -25.16 11.79 -29.33
CA PRO A 37 -25.49 12.97 -30.10
C PRO A 37 -24.23 13.74 -30.53
N GLN A 38 -24.25 14.27 -31.75
CA GLN A 38 -23.17 15.07 -32.32
C GLN A 38 -23.04 16.42 -31.60
N LEU A 39 -21.83 16.74 -31.14
CA LEU A 39 -21.46 18.05 -30.62
C LEU A 39 -21.25 19.00 -31.80
N SER A 40 -22.10 20.02 -31.90
CA SER A 40 -21.92 21.16 -32.81
C SER A 40 -20.83 22.08 -32.25
N SER A 41 -19.83 22.34 -33.08
CA SER A 41 -18.75 23.28 -32.84
C SER A 41 -19.24 24.72 -33.03
N THR A 42 -19.27 25.51 -31.98
CA THR A 42 -19.34 26.99 -32.07
C THR A 42 -18.09 27.58 -31.41
N PRO A 43 -17.27 28.37 -32.12
CA PRO A 43 -16.10 29.02 -31.55
C PRO A 43 -16.49 30.30 -30.78
N PRO A 44 -15.74 30.67 -29.72
CA PRO A 44 -15.96 31.93 -28.99
C PRO A 44 -15.46 33.15 -29.79
N PRO A 45 -16.04 34.35 -29.57
CA PRO A 45 -15.71 35.54 -30.34
C PRO A 45 -14.38 36.19 -29.93
N ALA A 46 -13.76 36.87 -30.90
CA ALA A 46 -12.49 37.57 -30.81
C ALA A 46 -12.56 38.86 -29.96
N ALA A 47 -11.49 39.13 -29.20
CA ALA A 47 -11.29 40.39 -28.50
C ALA A 47 -10.88 41.51 -29.47
N PRO A 48 -11.34 42.76 -29.28
CA PRO A 48 -11.04 43.85 -30.21
C PRO A 48 -9.65 44.46 -29.94
N SER A 49 -8.88 44.58 -31.02
CA SER A 49 -7.68 45.39 -31.13
C SER A 49 -8.02 46.88 -31.17
N LEU A 50 -7.28 47.72 -30.46
CA LEU A 50 -7.29 49.17 -30.64
C LEU A 50 -5.88 49.69 -30.93
N GLU A 51 -5.87 50.63 -31.87
CA GLU A 51 -4.77 51.12 -32.68
C GLU A 51 -3.79 52.05 -31.95
N ALA A 52 -2.58 52.11 -32.48
CA ALA A 52 -1.56 53.10 -32.16
C ALA A 52 -1.73 54.38 -33.02
N PRO A 53 -1.34 55.56 -32.53
CA PRO A 53 -0.96 56.69 -33.38
C PRO A 53 0.56 56.92 -33.39
N LYS A 54 1.04 57.44 -34.52
CA LYS A 54 2.44 57.66 -34.91
C LYS A 54 3.00 59.03 -34.47
N SER A 55 4.31 59.00 -34.23
CA SER A 55 5.38 59.97 -34.56
C SER A 55 5.35 61.41 -34.06
N GLY A 56 6.41 61.74 -33.30
CA GLY A 56 7.04 63.06 -33.21
C GLY A 56 8.43 62.96 -32.55
N THR A 57 9.50 63.23 -33.29
CA THR A 57 10.85 63.61 -32.80
C THR A 57 11.01 65.12 -33.03
N PRO A 58 11.78 65.90 -32.25
CA PRO A 58 13.20 65.68 -31.86
C PRO A 58 13.41 65.98 -30.35
N ASP A 59 14.58 66.00 -29.68
CA ASP A 59 15.97 66.26 -30.00
C ASP A 59 16.86 65.74 -28.83
N HIS A 60 18.17 65.77 -29.04
CA HIS A 60 19.29 65.42 -28.16
C HIS A 60 19.12 65.65 -26.62
N ASP A 61 19.47 64.64 -25.81
CA ASP A 61 20.57 64.73 -24.83
C ASP A 61 20.89 63.39 -24.13
N ALA A 62 22.18 63.15 -23.91
CA ALA A 62 22.74 61.92 -23.36
C ALA A 62 22.50 61.80 -21.83
N PRO A 63 22.24 60.59 -21.29
CA PRO A 63 21.94 60.39 -19.87
C PRO A 63 23.21 60.22 -19.02
N PRO A 64 23.22 60.65 -17.73
CA PRO A 64 24.23 60.23 -16.78
C PRO A 64 23.97 58.80 -16.28
N SER A 65 25.07 58.11 -15.99
CA SER A 65 25.23 56.72 -15.59
C SER A 65 24.25 56.21 -14.52
N SER A 66 23.51 55.14 -14.82
CA SER A 66 22.80 54.34 -13.82
C SER A 66 23.79 53.41 -13.09
N THR A 67 23.96 53.66 -11.80
CA THR A 67 24.60 52.71 -10.88
C THR A 67 23.71 51.48 -10.80
N ARG A 68 24.18 50.38 -11.40
CA ARG A 68 23.53 49.06 -11.36
C ARG A 68 23.51 48.58 -9.91
N ARG A 69 22.42 48.86 -9.19
CA ARG A 69 22.17 48.32 -7.85
C ARG A 69 22.04 46.80 -8.01
N ARG A 70 23.13 46.07 -7.74
CA ARG A 70 23.09 44.61 -7.61
C ARG A 70 22.05 44.30 -6.53
N LEU A 71 20.99 43.62 -6.92
CA LEU A 71 20.10 42.92 -6.00
C LEU A 71 20.99 42.01 -5.12
N PRO A 72 20.83 42.00 -3.79
CA PRO A 72 21.59 41.09 -2.96
C PRO A 72 21.24 39.67 -3.40
N LEU A 73 22.28 38.92 -3.76
CA LEU A 73 22.24 37.48 -3.90
C LEU A 73 21.55 36.94 -2.65
N ALA A 74 20.46 36.18 -2.85
CA ALA A 74 19.67 35.59 -1.80
C ALA A 74 20.59 35.06 -0.69
N ALA A 75 20.35 35.54 0.53
CA ALA A 75 20.98 34.98 1.72
C ALA A 75 20.80 33.46 1.63
N ALA A 76 21.92 32.74 1.52
CA ALA A 76 21.93 31.31 1.68
C ALA A 76 21.27 31.03 3.04
N ALA A 77 20.05 30.50 3.01
CA ALA A 77 19.43 29.95 4.20
C ALA A 77 20.45 28.94 4.74
N ALA A 78 20.98 29.21 5.94
CA ALA A 78 21.84 28.26 6.61
C ALA A 78 21.06 26.95 6.71
N GLU A 79 21.46 25.94 5.94
CA GLU A 79 20.87 24.61 6.02
C GLU A 79 21.06 24.12 7.44
N ALA A 80 19.99 24.10 8.22
CA ALA A 80 19.99 23.49 9.53
C ALA A 80 20.48 22.05 9.35
N LYS A 81 21.58 21.70 10.01
CA LYS A 81 22.18 20.38 9.89
C LYS A 81 21.14 19.34 10.32
N GLU A 82 20.70 18.50 9.38
CA GLU A 82 19.75 17.43 9.64
C GLU A 82 20.31 16.50 10.72
N GLU A 83 19.59 16.36 11.84
CA GLU A 83 19.98 15.47 12.94
C GLU A 83 19.30 14.10 12.76
N TRP A 84 20.05 13.11 12.28
CA TRP A 84 19.57 11.74 12.09
C TRP A 84 19.79 10.88 13.33
N HIS A 85 18.76 10.16 13.76
CA HIS A 85 18.74 9.37 14.98
C HIS A 85 18.61 7.87 14.69
N PRO A 86 19.57 7.03 15.13
CA PRO A 86 19.52 5.59 14.87
C PRO A 86 18.35 4.85 15.56
N LEU A 87 17.80 3.87 14.85
CA LEU A 87 16.83 2.89 15.33
C LEU A 87 17.49 1.53 15.55
N PRO A 88 16.91 0.67 16.39
CA PRO A 88 17.43 -0.69 16.63
C PRO A 88 17.04 -1.65 15.49
N LEU A 89 17.23 -1.24 14.24
CA LEU A 89 16.86 -1.99 13.05
C LEU A 89 17.97 -1.87 11.99
N SER A 90 18.46 -3.02 11.52
CA SER A 90 19.38 -3.11 10.39
C SER A 90 18.64 -3.16 9.05
N ALA A 91 19.38 -3.16 7.94
CA ALA A 91 18.78 -3.39 6.61
C ALA A 91 18.15 -4.79 6.47
N ALA A 92 18.65 -5.79 7.21
CA ALA A 92 18.07 -7.13 7.24
C ALA A 92 16.76 -7.18 8.05
N ASP A 93 16.59 -6.27 9.01
CA ASP A 93 15.37 -6.16 9.83
C ASP A 93 14.28 -5.33 9.17
N LEU A 94 14.66 -4.35 8.35
CA LEU A 94 13.73 -3.50 7.62
C LEU A 94 14.38 -2.95 6.36
N SER A 95 13.79 -3.23 5.21
CA SER A 95 14.11 -2.61 3.93
C SER A 95 12.98 -1.64 3.57
N LEU A 96 13.31 -0.35 3.41
CA LEU A 96 12.31 0.68 3.10
C LEU A 96 11.51 0.37 1.82
N PRO A 97 12.14 -0.04 0.68
CA PRO A 97 11.41 -0.43 -0.53
C PRO A 97 10.55 -1.70 -0.39
N LEU A 98 10.92 -2.62 0.50
CA LEU A 98 10.18 -3.85 0.75
C LEU A 98 9.13 -3.72 1.86
N THR A 99 9.08 -2.58 2.54
CA THR A 99 8.13 -2.34 3.62
C THR A 99 7.11 -1.29 3.21
N LEU A 100 7.53 -0.10 2.81
CA LEU A 100 6.64 1.07 2.71
C LEU A 100 5.77 1.09 1.44
N PRO A 101 6.30 0.96 0.21
CA PRO A 101 5.51 1.03 -1.02
C PRO A 101 4.95 -0.34 -1.45
N THR A 102 4.46 -1.15 -0.51
CA THR A 102 4.05 -2.54 -0.77
C THR A 102 2.55 -2.78 -0.65
N GLY A 103 1.76 -1.75 -0.35
CA GLY A 103 0.30 -1.87 -0.23
C GLY A 103 -0.20 -2.29 1.15
N GLN A 104 0.69 -2.43 2.14
CA GLN A 104 0.30 -2.49 3.55
C GLN A 104 -0.03 -1.09 4.12
N THR A 105 0.65 -0.05 3.63
CA THR A 105 0.40 1.36 3.95
C THR A 105 0.47 2.20 2.67
N PHE A 106 -0.15 3.38 2.68
CA PHE A 106 -0.22 4.28 1.52
C PHE A 106 0.18 5.73 1.85
N LEU A 107 0.66 6.00 3.07
CA LEU A 107 0.95 7.34 3.59
C LEU A 107 2.44 7.71 3.63
N TRP A 108 3.31 6.80 3.19
CA TRP A 108 4.74 7.06 3.06
C TRP A 108 5.10 7.51 1.64
N ARG A 109 5.86 8.59 1.51
CA ARG A 109 6.36 9.10 0.22
C ARG A 109 7.86 9.01 0.15
N ARG A 110 8.37 8.59 -1.00
CA ARG A 110 9.79 8.68 -1.31
C ARG A 110 10.15 10.13 -1.59
N THR A 111 10.74 10.81 -0.60
CA THR A 111 11.09 12.24 -0.66
C THR A 111 12.51 12.50 -1.16
N SER A 112 13.37 11.48 -1.18
CA SER A 112 14.68 11.52 -1.84
C SER A 112 15.04 10.18 -2.46
N LEU A 113 15.74 10.21 -3.58
CA LEU A 113 16.29 9.02 -4.25
C LEU A 113 17.71 8.69 -3.78
N TYR A 114 18.51 9.69 -3.45
CA TYR A 114 19.89 9.52 -3.00
C TYR A 114 20.27 10.61 -1.97
N PRO A 115 20.52 10.24 -0.70
CA PRO A 115 20.21 8.93 -0.11
C PRO A 115 18.71 8.63 -0.19
N LEU A 116 18.33 7.35 -0.28
CA LEU A 116 16.93 6.95 -0.35
C LEU A 116 16.21 7.32 0.94
N ARG A 117 15.21 8.20 0.84
CA ARG A 117 14.41 8.65 1.98
C ARG A 117 12.93 8.42 1.75
N PHE A 118 12.26 7.92 2.78
CA PHE A 118 10.81 7.89 2.86
C PHE A 118 10.33 8.76 4.00
N THR A 119 9.30 9.56 3.78
CA THR A 119 8.70 10.43 4.80
C THR A 119 7.24 10.05 4.99
N GLY A 120 6.78 10.06 6.23
CA GLY A 120 5.43 9.74 6.62
C GLY A 120 5.09 10.30 8.00
N ALA A 121 3.82 10.26 8.35
CA ALA A 121 3.33 10.62 9.67
C ALA A 121 3.15 9.35 10.51
N VAL A 122 3.62 9.38 11.76
CA VAL A 122 3.32 8.38 12.78
C VAL A 122 2.67 9.10 13.96
N GLY A 123 1.34 9.05 14.02
CA GLY A 123 0.57 9.90 14.94
C GLY A 123 0.86 11.39 14.68
N PRO A 124 1.28 12.17 15.69
CA PRO A 124 1.64 13.58 15.53
C PRO A 124 3.07 13.81 15.00
N HIS A 125 3.84 12.75 14.74
CA HIS A 125 5.25 12.86 14.38
C HIS A 125 5.45 12.77 12.87
N LEU A 126 5.94 13.84 12.25
CA LEU A 126 6.39 13.82 10.87
C LEU A 126 7.85 13.40 10.82
N VAL A 127 8.12 12.24 10.22
CA VAL A 127 9.46 11.64 10.24
C VAL A 127 9.91 11.23 8.84
N SER A 128 11.20 11.40 8.54
CA SER A 128 11.86 10.74 7.42
C SER A 128 12.67 9.54 7.91
N LEU A 129 12.70 8.47 7.12
CA LEU A 129 13.52 7.28 7.34
C LEU A 129 14.56 7.15 6.22
N SER A 130 15.76 6.75 6.60
CA SER A 130 16.88 6.43 5.70
C SER A 130 17.76 5.38 6.34
N HIS A 131 18.37 4.53 5.53
CA HIS A 131 19.53 3.75 5.97
C HIS A 131 20.76 4.67 6.03
N LEU A 132 21.56 4.57 7.09
CA LEU A 132 22.80 5.31 7.23
C LEU A 132 23.88 4.67 6.34
N PRO A 133 24.46 5.41 5.38
CA PRO A 133 25.45 4.86 4.45
C PRO A 133 26.73 4.37 5.15
N ASP A 134 27.10 5.01 6.25
CA ASP A 134 28.36 4.75 6.97
C ASP A 134 28.23 3.63 8.02
N ALA A 135 27.05 3.04 8.19
CA ALA A 135 26.84 1.94 9.13
C ALA A 135 27.01 0.58 8.42
N GLU A 136 27.91 -0.27 8.91
CA GLU A 136 28.21 -1.58 8.31
C GLU A 136 26.97 -2.50 8.18
N ASP A 137 26.00 -2.37 9.09
CA ASP A 137 24.74 -3.13 9.10
C ASP A 137 23.60 -2.44 8.30
N GLY A 138 23.89 -1.32 7.65
CA GLY A 138 22.89 -0.47 7.02
C GLY A 138 21.85 0.00 8.03
N ARG A 139 22.26 0.45 9.23
CA ARG A 139 21.34 0.87 10.29
C ARG A 139 20.28 1.85 9.81
N LEU A 140 19.03 1.59 10.16
CA LEU A 140 17.94 2.50 9.92
C LEU A 140 18.04 3.69 10.89
N ALA A 141 17.83 4.90 10.39
CA ALA A 141 17.71 6.10 11.20
C ALA A 141 16.47 6.90 10.81
N PHE A 142 16.03 7.75 11.73
CA PHE A 142 14.95 8.70 11.48
C PHE A 142 15.39 10.15 11.69
N LEU A 143 14.81 11.05 10.91
CA LEU A 143 14.87 12.50 11.07
C LEU A 143 13.48 12.96 11.49
N LEU A 144 13.37 13.75 12.55
CA LEU A 144 12.11 14.34 13.01
C LEU A 144 11.96 15.74 12.44
N HIS A 145 10.84 16.02 11.77
CA HIS A 145 10.54 17.33 11.16
C HIS A 145 9.62 18.20 12.01
N SER A 146 8.92 17.62 12.98
CA SER A 146 8.07 18.37 13.90
C SER A 146 8.82 18.73 15.19
N ASP A 147 8.41 19.81 15.86
CA ASP A 147 8.98 20.27 17.15
C ASP A 147 8.66 19.34 18.34
N GLY A 148 8.31 18.08 18.07
CA GLY A 148 7.89 17.10 19.05
C GLY A 148 9.04 16.47 19.84
N SER A 149 8.68 15.76 20.90
CA SER A 149 9.63 14.98 21.71
C SER A 149 10.27 13.85 20.88
N ARG A 150 11.58 13.92 20.66
CA ARG A 150 12.34 12.87 19.96
C ARG A 150 12.22 11.48 20.60
N PRO A 151 12.31 11.31 21.94
CA PRO A 151 12.05 10.02 22.57
C PRO A 151 10.64 9.48 22.29
N ALA A 152 9.62 10.35 22.30
CA ALA A 152 8.24 9.95 21.99
C ALA A 152 8.10 9.53 20.52
N ALA A 153 8.67 10.29 19.59
CA ALA A 153 8.70 9.96 18.17
C ALA A 153 9.41 8.62 17.93
N ARG A 154 10.56 8.40 18.58
CA ARG A 154 11.31 7.14 18.49
C ARG A 154 10.48 5.96 19.02
N ALA A 155 9.81 6.11 20.15
CA ALA A 155 8.97 5.06 20.73
C ALA A 155 7.78 4.72 19.82
N ALA A 156 7.05 5.73 19.36
CA ALA A 156 5.92 5.57 18.44
C ALA A 156 6.35 4.92 17.12
N LEU A 157 7.51 5.32 16.59
CA LEU A 157 8.06 4.76 15.37
C LEU A 157 8.52 3.31 15.55
N CYS A 158 9.19 2.96 16.67
CA CYS A 158 9.55 1.58 16.96
C CYS A 158 8.32 0.67 17.09
N ASP A 159 7.24 1.15 17.71
CA ASP A 159 5.96 0.43 17.78
C ASP A 159 5.34 0.25 16.38
N TYR A 160 5.21 1.34 15.62
CA TYR A 160 4.68 1.32 14.25
C TYR A 160 5.45 0.39 13.32
N LEU A 161 6.78 0.37 13.44
CA LEU A 161 7.66 -0.49 12.67
C LEU A 161 7.74 -1.91 13.24
N ASN A 162 6.98 -2.28 14.27
CA ASN A 162 7.06 -3.60 14.93
C ASN A 162 8.50 -4.00 15.32
N ALA A 163 9.31 -3.05 15.79
CA ALA A 163 10.75 -3.22 15.91
C ALA A 163 11.19 -4.32 16.90
N ALA A 164 10.33 -4.67 17.86
CA ALA A 164 10.59 -5.72 18.85
C ALA A 164 10.55 -7.15 18.26
N VAL A 165 9.95 -7.35 17.09
CA VAL A 165 9.84 -8.68 16.45
C VAL A 165 11.16 -9.04 15.76
N PRO A 166 11.78 -10.20 16.09
CA PRO A 166 13.03 -10.64 15.47
C PRO A 166 12.77 -11.19 14.06
N LEU A 167 12.81 -10.31 13.05
CA LEU A 167 12.41 -10.66 11.68
C LEU A 167 13.31 -11.75 11.07
N ALA A 168 14.62 -11.71 11.36
CA ALA A 168 15.57 -12.70 10.86
C ALA A 168 15.22 -14.14 11.31
N ASP A 169 14.75 -14.31 12.55
CA ASP A 169 14.30 -15.61 13.07
C ASP A 169 13.06 -16.10 12.34
N LEU A 170 12.07 -15.21 12.16
CA LEU A 170 10.85 -15.54 11.42
C LEU A 170 11.15 -15.95 9.98
N TRP A 171 12.03 -15.23 9.29
CA TRP A 171 12.41 -15.57 7.91
C TRP A 171 13.11 -16.92 7.81
N ARG A 172 13.99 -17.26 8.76
CA ARG A 172 14.60 -18.60 8.83
C ARG A 172 13.55 -19.69 9.01
N GLN A 173 12.58 -19.48 9.91
CA GLN A 173 11.50 -20.43 10.15
C GLN A 173 10.61 -20.61 8.92
N PHE A 174 10.22 -19.51 8.26
CA PHE A 174 9.40 -19.55 7.06
C PHE A 174 10.10 -20.22 5.88
N ALA A 175 11.38 -19.93 5.67
CA ALA A 175 12.18 -20.56 4.62
C ALA A 175 12.37 -22.07 4.85
N ALA A 176 12.50 -22.50 6.12
CA ALA A 176 12.56 -23.91 6.46
C ALA A 176 11.19 -24.62 6.28
N ALA A 177 10.08 -23.89 6.47
CA ALA A 177 8.74 -24.45 6.34
C ALA A 177 8.29 -24.59 4.88
N ASP A 178 8.75 -23.73 3.97
CA ASP A 178 8.23 -23.67 2.59
C ASP A 178 9.31 -23.29 1.56
N GLU A 179 9.54 -24.17 0.59
CA GLU A 179 10.53 -23.98 -0.49
C GLU A 179 10.23 -22.75 -1.34
N ARG A 180 8.95 -22.49 -1.61
CA ARG A 180 8.53 -21.34 -2.41
C ARG A 180 8.80 -20.04 -1.65
N PHE A 181 8.56 -20.00 -0.35
CA PHE A 181 8.99 -18.89 0.49
C PHE A 181 10.50 -18.69 0.43
N ALA A 182 11.30 -19.75 0.59
CA ALA A 182 12.76 -19.67 0.53
C ALA A 182 13.26 -19.06 -0.79
N GLU A 183 12.67 -19.47 -1.93
CA GLU A 183 12.98 -18.92 -3.25
C GLU A 183 12.64 -17.42 -3.35
N VAL A 184 11.45 -17.01 -2.87
CA VAL A 184 11.07 -15.58 -2.85
C VAL A 184 11.98 -14.79 -1.94
N ALA A 185 12.28 -15.28 -0.75
CA ALA A 185 13.11 -14.62 0.24
C ALA A 185 14.51 -14.35 -0.30
N ALA A 186 15.14 -15.35 -0.92
CA ALA A 186 16.45 -15.21 -1.56
C ALA A 186 16.43 -14.11 -2.64
N ARG A 187 15.39 -14.11 -3.48
CA ARG A 187 15.23 -13.13 -4.55
C ARG A 187 15.00 -11.71 -4.04
N LEU A 188 14.40 -11.54 -2.87
CA LEU A 188 14.19 -10.24 -2.22
C LEU A 188 15.40 -9.76 -1.41
N GLY A 189 16.54 -10.47 -1.45
CA GLY A 189 17.75 -10.10 -0.71
C GLY A 189 17.83 -10.66 0.71
N GLY A 190 16.99 -11.64 1.06
CA GLY A 190 17.13 -12.42 2.29
C GLY A 190 16.60 -11.79 3.57
N GLY A 191 15.99 -10.60 3.52
CA GLY A 191 15.37 -9.98 4.70
C GLY A 191 14.61 -8.68 4.43
N GLY A 192 14.20 -8.02 5.50
CA GLY A 192 13.76 -6.62 5.50
C GLY A 192 12.31 -6.34 5.10
N ALA A 193 11.55 -7.31 4.57
CA ALA A 193 10.11 -7.10 4.34
C ALA A 193 9.35 -7.33 5.66
N ARG A 194 9.05 -6.22 6.35
CA ARG A 194 8.41 -6.22 7.66
C ARG A 194 6.93 -5.84 7.57
N VAL A 195 6.11 -6.39 8.46
CA VAL A 195 4.71 -5.99 8.64
C VAL A 195 4.64 -4.84 9.66
N LEU A 196 3.96 -3.76 9.30
CA LEU A 196 3.74 -2.58 10.15
C LEU A 196 2.61 -2.81 11.17
N ARG A 197 2.65 -2.06 12.27
CA ARG A 197 1.60 -1.99 13.30
C ARG A 197 0.93 -0.62 13.26
N GLN A 198 0.06 -0.45 12.29
CA GLN A 198 -0.59 0.83 12.01
C GLN A 198 -1.63 1.19 13.08
N ASP A 199 -1.97 2.47 13.14
CA ASP A 199 -3.15 2.92 13.87
C ASP A 199 -4.41 2.24 13.30
N PRO A 200 -5.29 1.66 14.12
CA PRO A 200 -6.48 0.96 13.63
C PRO A 200 -7.46 1.84 12.85
N VAL A 201 -7.64 3.11 13.24
CA VAL A 201 -8.54 4.02 12.52
C VAL A 201 -7.96 4.29 11.14
N GLU A 202 -6.70 4.70 11.08
CA GLU A 202 -5.97 4.91 9.83
C GLU A 202 -6.05 3.67 8.92
N CYS A 203 -5.79 2.48 9.48
CA CYS A 203 -5.81 1.22 8.75
C CYS A 203 -7.19 0.90 8.14
N VAL A 204 -8.27 1.05 8.92
CA VAL A 204 -9.65 0.83 8.45
C VAL A 204 -9.95 1.69 7.21
N PHE A 205 -9.70 2.99 7.29
CA PHE A 205 -10.02 3.91 6.19
C PHE A 205 -9.10 3.73 4.98
N GLN A 206 -7.83 3.39 5.19
CA GLN A 206 -6.94 3.00 4.10
C GLN A 206 -7.47 1.78 3.32
N PHE A 207 -7.89 0.72 4.02
CA PHE A 207 -8.32 -0.51 3.36
C PHE A 207 -9.74 -0.43 2.79
N LEU A 208 -10.60 0.46 3.28
CA LEU A 208 -11.86 0.81 2.60
C LEU A 208 -11.61 1.34 1.18
N CYS A 209 -10.54 2.10 0.96
CA CYS A 209 -10.12 2.58 -0.36
C CYS A 209 -9.58 1.46 -1.27
N SER A 210 -9.17 0.31 -0.70
CA SER A 210 -8.43 -0.76 -1.40
C SER A 210 -9.29 -1.75 -2.20
N SER A 211 -10.54 -1.97 -1.77
CA SER A 211 -11.44 -2.98 -2.34
C SER A 211 -11.59 -2.78 -3.85
N ASN A 212 -11.34 -3.80 -4.69
CA ASN A 212 -11.42 -3.72 -6.16
C ASN A 212 -10.76 -2.46 -6.77
N ASN A 213 -9.47 -2.24 -6.45
CA ASN A 213 -8.73 -1.04 -6.82
C ASN A 213 -7.25 -1.39 -7.13
N ASN A 214 -6.45 -0.40 -7.54
CA ASN A 214 -5.00 -0.55 -7.73
C ASN A 214 -4.22 0.41 -6.82
N ILE A 215 -2.99 0.03 -6.47
CA ILE A 215 -2.15 0.74 -5.49
C ILE A 215 -2.07 2.25 -5.78
N LYS A 216 -1.80 2.66 -7.03
CA LYS A 216 -1.68 4.08 -7.41
C LYS A 216 -2.95 4.88 -7.11
N ARG A 217 -4.12 4.31 -7.41
CA ARG A 217 -5.41 4.98 -7.12
C ARG A 217 -5.71 4.97 -5.62
N ILE A 218 -5.39 3.88 -4.91
CA ILE A 218 -5.56 3.80 -3.46
C ILE A 218 -4.73 4.89 -2.78
N GLU A 219 -3.46 5.03 -3.14
CA GLU A 219 -2.60 6.10 -2.62
C GLU A 219 -3.22 7.48 -2.83
N LYS A 220 -3.72 7.80 -4.03
CA LYS A 220 -4.39 9.08 -4.25
C LYS A 220 -5.58 9.29 -3.31
N MET A 221 -6.44 8.28 -3.16
CA MET A 221 -7.62 8.36 -2.29
C MET A 221 -7.23 8.52 -0.82
N VAL A 222 -6.26 7.74 -0.34
CA VAL A 222 -5.77 7.82 1.04
C VAL A 222 -5.13 9.17 1.33
N TRP A 223 -4.40 9.74 0.37
CA TRP A 223 -3.83 11.08 0.50
C TRP A 223 -4.90 12.17 0.55
N THR A 224 -5.97 12.04 -0.23
CA THR A 224 -7.13 12.92 -0.10
C THR A 224 -7.76 12.81 1.29
N LEU A 225 -7.94 11.59 1.83
CA LEU A 225 -8.44 11.42 3.20
C LEU A 225 -7.52 12.07 4.23
N ALA A 226 -6.21 11.86 4.12
CA ALA A 226 -5.23 12.45 5.03
C ALA A 226 -5.31 13.99 5.05
N GLY A 227 -5.64 14.62 3.92
CA GLY A 227 -5.82 16.08 3.82
C GLY A 227 -6.95 16.66 4.69
N TYR A 228 -7.88 15.86 5.20
CA TYR A 228 -8.87 16.32 6.18
C TYR A 228 -8.32 16.41 7.61
N GLY A 229 -7.10 15.96 7.82
CA GLY A 229 -6.41 15.97 9.10
C GLY A 229 -5.60 17.24 9.33
N GLU A 230 -4.87 17.27 10.43
CA GLU A 230 -4.02 18.41 10.80
C GLU A 230 -2.74 18.42 9.95
N ARG A 231 -2.39 19.56 9.35
CA ARG A 231 -1.13 19.71 8.61
C ARG A 231 0.07 19.63 9.55
N LEU A 232 0.99 18.72 9.26
CA LEU A 232 2.22 18.52 10.05
C LEU A 232 3.43 19.25 9.46
N GLY A 233 3.48 19.43 8.14
CA GLY A 233 4.62 20.05 7.48
C GLY A 233 4.73 19.72 6.00
N GLU A 234 5.81 20.17 5.39
CA GLU A 234 6.12 19.89 3.99
C GLU A 234 7.57 19.38 3.87
N VAL A 235 7.75 18.25 3.19
CA VAL A 235 9.07 17.63 2.99
C VAL A 235 9.16 17.11 1.56
N GLY A 236 10.21 17.51 0.84
CA GLY A 236 10.43 17.08 -0.55
C GLY A 236 9.28 17.46 -1.50
N GLY A 237 8.60 18.58 -1.24
CA GLY A 237 7.46 19.06 -2.04
C GLY A 237 6.13 18.34 -1.77
N PHE A 238 6.06 17.50 -0.72
CA PHE A 238 4.82 16.85 -0.29
C PHE A 238 4.31 17.45 1.02
N VAL A 239 3.03 17.80 1.07
CA VAL A 239 2.37 18.27 2.30
C VAL A 239 1.85 17.09 3.09
N PHE A 240 2.36 16.90 4.30
CA PHE A 240 1.97 15.82 5.19
C PHE A 240 0.97 16.29 6.23
N HIS A 241 0.05 15.38 6.55
CA HIS A 241 -0.98 15.60 7.55
C HIS A 241 -0.98 14.42 8.52
N ARG A 242 -1.36 14.68 9.76
CA ARG A 242 -1.79 13.65 10.70
C ARG A 242 -3.08 13.05 10.15
N PHE A 243 -3.24 11.74 10.20
CA PHE A 243 -4.48 11.13 9.71
C PHE A 243 -5.70 11.67 10.50
N PRO A 244 -6.82 11.99 9.83
CA PRO A 244 -7.94 12.61 10.50
C PRO A 244 -8.59 11.70 11.53
N THR A 245 -9.11 12.30 12.60
CA THR A 245 -9.91 11.60 13.60
C THR A 245 -11.24 11.11 13.01
N ILE A 246 -11.90 10.18 13.71
CA ILE A 246 -13.24 9.72 13.33
C ILE A 246 -14.22 10.90 13.24
N GLN A 247 -14.10 11.89 14.14
CA GLN A 247 -14.96 13.07 14.15
C GLN A 247 -14.70 14.00 12.95
N GLN A 248 -13.44 14.11 12.49
CA GLN A 248 -13.13 14.85 11.26
C GLN A 248 -13.70 14.12 10.04
N LEU A 249 -13.51 12.80 9.96
CA LEU A 249 -14.05 11.97 8.85
C LEU A 249 -15.58 11.97 8.81
N ALA A 250 -16.25 12.00 9.96
CA ALA A 250 -17.71 12.04 10.04
C ALA A 250 -18.33 13.36 9.50
N ARG A 251 -17.53 14.43 9.38
CA ARG A 251 -17.95 15.71 8.79
C ARG A 251 -17.86 15.74 7.28
N VAL A 252 -17.08 14.84 6.68
CA VAL A 252 -16.90 14.76 5.22
C VAL A 252 -18.17 14.18 4.59
N SER A 253 -18.70 14.86 3.58
CA SER A 253 -19.93 14.42 2.92
C SER A 253 -19.66 13.31 1.88
N GLU A 254 -20.67 12.48 1.62
CA GLU A 254 -20.55 11.46 0.55
C GLU A 254 -20.35 12.12 -0.82
N GLN A 255 -21.01 13.25 -1.07
CA GLN A 255 -20.91 13.98 -2.33
C GLN A 255 -19.49 14.48 -2.58
N GLU A 256 -18.85 15.06 -1.58
CA GLU A 256 -17.47 15.54 -1.66
C GLU A 256 -16.49 14.40 -1.97
N LEU A 257 -16.64 13.25 -1.33
CA LEU A 257 -15.82 12.07 -1.65
C LEU A 257 -16.10 11.53 -3.06
N ARG A 258 -17.35 11.61 -3.55
CA ARG A 258 -17.67 11.21 -4.94
C ARG A 258 -16.99 12.13 -5.95
N GLU A 259 -17.02 13.43 -5.72
CA GLU A 259 -16.32 14.44 -6.52
C GLU A 259 -14.80 14.23 -6.49
N ALA A 260 -14.25 13.81 -5.34
CA ALA A 260 -12.86 13.41 -5.21
C ALA A 260 -12.50 12.05 -5.85
N GLY A 261 -13.47 11.36 -6.48
CA GLY A 261 -13.23 10.14 -7.25
C GLY A 261 -13.27 8.83 -6.45
N PHE A 262 -13.87 8.82 -5.25
CA PHE A 262 -14.03 7.61 -4.44
C PHE A 262 -15.08 6.64 -5.00
N GLY A 263 -16.02 7.15 -5.81
CA GLY A 263 -17.12 6.37 -6.37
C GLY A 263 -17.99 5.74 -5.28
N TYR A 264 -18.33 4.47 -5.43
CA TYR A 264 -19.17 3.77 -4.45
C TYR A 264 -18.52 3.62 -3.05
N ARG A 265 -17.22 3.87 -2.89
CA ARG A 265 -16.55 3.79 -1.58
C ARG A 265 -16.85 5.00 -0.70
N ALA A 266 -17.32 6.11 -1.30
CA ALA A 266 -17.74 7.31 -0.56
C ALA A 266 -18.79 6.96 0.52
N LYS A 267 -19.83 6.21 0.16
CA LYS A 267 -20.85 5.76 1.13
C LYS A 267 -20.28 4.86 2.24
N TYR A 268 -19.24 4.08 1.95
CA TYR A 268 -18.61 3.18 2.94
C TYR A 268 -17.78 3.96 3.94
N ILE A 269 -17.05 4.98 3.49
CA ILE A 269 -16.25 5.85 4.36
C ILE A 269 -17.17 6.63 5.31
N VAL A 270 -18.18 7.31 4.77
CA VAL A 270 -19.13 8.07 5.59
C VAL A 270 -19.90 7.16 6.54
N GLY A 271 -20.37 6.00 6.05
CA GLY A 271 -21.08 5.02 6.87
C GLY A 271 -20.20 4.46 7.99
N THR A 272 -18.95 4.11 7.70
CA THR A 272 -18.00 3.60 8.69
C THR A 272 -17.63 4.65 9.72
N ALA A 273 -17.41 5.91 9.33
CA ALA A 273 -17.15 6.99 10.28
C ALA A 273 -18.31 7.17 11.28
N LYS A 274 -19.56 7.14 10.80
CA LYS A 274 -20.76 7.22 11.64
C LYS A 274 -20.90 6.01 12.57
N GLU A 275 -20.71 4.81 12.04
CA GLU A 275 -20.80 3.56 12.81
C GLU A 275 -19.74 3.52 13.92
N LEU A 276 -18.50 3.89 13.60
CA LEU A 276 -17.41 3.99 14.57
C LEU A 276 -17.70 5.07 15.62
N GLN A 277 -18.25 6.23 15.24
CA GLN A 277 -18.63 7.27 16.18
C GLN A 277 -19.74 6.81 17.14
N ALA A 278 -20.64 5.95 16.68
CA ALA A 278 -21.73 5.39 17.48
C ALA A 278 -21.32 4.21 18.39
N LYS A 279 -20.09 3.67 18.25
CA LYS A 279 -19.64 2.56 19.11
C LYS A 279 -19.58 2.99 20.58
N PRO A 280 -19.97 2.11 21.52
CA PRO A 280 -19.85 2.40 22.95
C PRO A 280 -18.41 2.75 23.35
N GLY A 281 -18.23 3.91 23.99
CA GLY A 281 -16.89 4.40 24.37
C GLY A 281 -16.05 4.97 23.22
N GLY A 282 -16.62 5.10 22.01
CA GLY A 282 -15.97 5.65 20.82
C GLY A 282 -15.27 4.60 19.96
N GLY A 283 -15.20 4.87 18.65
CA GLY A 283 -14.65 3.93 17.67
C GLY A 283 -13.18 3.60 17.86
N GLU A 284 -12.37 4.53 18.37
CA GLU A 284 -10.96 4.29 18.72
C GLU A 284 -10.83 3.22 19.80
N LYS A 285 -11.60 3.36 20.89
CA LYS A 285 -11.62 2.39 22.00
C LYS A 285 -12.15 1.04 21.53
N TRP A 286 -13.21 1.04 20.73
CA TRP A 286 -13.77 -0.19 20.17
C TRP A 286 -12.75 -0.92 19.29
N LEU A 287 -12.09 -0.23 18.34
CA LEU A 287 -11.05 -0.82 17.50
C LEU A 287 -9.87 -1.34 18.33
N ALA A 288 -9.41 -0.58 19.32
CA ALA A 288 -8.33 -1.01 20.20
C ALA A 288 -8.67 -2.30 20.96
N SER A 289 -9.92 -2.44 21.44
CA SER A 289 -10.38 -3.64 22.15
C SER A 289 -10.37 -4.92 21.28
N LEU A 290 -10.35 -4.79 19.95
CA LEU A 290 -10.27 -5.95 19.06
C LEU A 290 -8.90 -6.64 19.09
N ARG A 291 -7.84 -5.99 19.61
CA ARG A 291 -6.54 -6.63 19.81
C ARG A 291 -6.58 -7.77 20.84
N GLU A 292 -7.54 -7.71 21.75
CA GLU A 292 -7.70 -8.67 22.85
C GLU A 292 -8.63 -9.84 22.47
N LYS A 293 -9.11 -9.89 21.22
CA LYS A 293 -10.04 -10.90 20.72
C LYS A 293 -9.36 -11.91 19.81
N GLU A 294 -10.00 -13.07 19.69
CA GLU A 294 -9.59 -14.10 18.73
C GLU A 294 -9.94 -13.68 17.30
N LEU A 295 -9.09 -14.06 16.34
CA LEU A 295 -9.22 -13.64 14.94
C LEU A 295 -10.64 -13.82 14.35
N PRO A 296 -11.36 -14.94 14.56
CA PRO A 296 -12.72 -15.07 14.04
C PRO A 296 -13.68 -13.97 14.54
N GLU A 297 -13.61 -13.63 15.83
CA GLU A 297 -14.40 -12.54 16.42
C GLU A 297 -13.99 -11.18 15.86
N VAL A 298 -12.68 -10.96 15.65
CA VAL A 298 -12.16 -9.73 15.04
C VAL A 298 -12.71 -9.55 13.62
N ILE A 299 -12.69 -10.62 12.81
CA ILE A 299 -13.21 -10.58 11.45
C ILE A 299 -14.71 -10.32 11.44
N GLU A 300 -15.48 -11.00 12.30
CA GLU A 300 -16.93 -10.80 12.42
C GLU A 300 -17.25 -9.35 12.82
N ALA A 301 -16.59 -8.84 13.86
CA ALA A 301 -16.79 -7.49 14.37
C ALA A 301 -16.47 -6.42 13.30
N LEU A 302 -15.35 -6.55 12.59
CA LEU A 302 -14.96 -5.64 11.52
C LEU A 302 -15.93 -5.70 10.33
N CYS A 303 -16.46 -6.88 9.99
CA CYS A 303 -17.41 -7.03 8.89
C CYS A 303 -18.79 -6.39 9.15
N THR A 304 -19.07 -5.92 10.37
CA THR A 304 -20.23 -5.06 10.65
C THR A 304 -20.08 -3.65 10.06
N LEU A 305 -18.86 -3.21 9.77
CA LEU A 305 -18.59 -1.89 9.22
C LEU A 305 -18.96 -1.83 7.72
N PRO A 306 -19.61 -0.74 7.25
CA PRO A 306 -19.98 -0.59 5.85
C PRO A 306 -18.79 -0.72 4.89
N GLY A 307 -18.87 -1.66 3.95
CA GLY A 307 -17.83 -1.88 2.94
C GLY A 307 -16.65 -2.74 3.39
N VAL A 308 -16.65 -3.22 4.63
CA VAL A 308 -15.65 -4.16 5.15
C VAL A 308 -16.16 -5.59 4.95
N GLY A 309 -15.53 -6.33 4.03
CA GLY A 309 -15.72 -7.78 3.89
C GLY A 309 -14.54 -8.56 4.47
N PRO A 310 -14.58 -9.91 4.47
CA PRO A 310 -13.57 -10.75 5.13
C PRO A 310 -12.12 -10.44 4.75
N LYS A 311 -11.84 -10.18 3.47
CA LYS A 311 -10.49 -9.79 3.01
C LYS A 311 -10.04 -8.46 3.62
N VAL A 312 -10.92 -7.46 3.62
CA VAL A 312 -10.63 -6.12 4.16
C VAL A 312 -10.42 -6.21 5.67
N ALA A 313 -11.29 -6.96 6.36
CA ALA A 313 -11.15 -7.24 7.78
C ALA A 313 -9.82 -7.92 8.11
N ALA A 314 -9.40 -8.92 7.31
CA ALA A 314 -8.11 -9.58 7.50
C ALA A 314 -6.91 -8.64 7.27
N CYS A 315 -6.98 -7.70 6.33
CA CYS A 315 -5.96 -6.66 6.19
C CYS A 315 -5.87 -5.79 7.45
N ILE A 316 -7.01 -5.31 7.97
CA ILE A 316 -7.04 -4.48 9.19
C ILE A 316 -6.50 -5.27 10.38
N ALA A 317 -6.91 -6.54 10.52
CA ALA A 317 -6.46 -7.43 11.56
C ALA A 317 -4.94 -7.63 11.55
N LEU A 318 -4.37 -7.95 10.39
CA LEU A 318 -2.94 -8.18 10.21
C LEU A 318 -2.11 -6.91 10.44
N PHE A 319 -2.55 -5.78 9.91
CA PHE A 319 -1.73 -4.57 9.84
C PHE A 319 -1.95 -3.57 10.99
N SER A 320 -2.91 -3.81 11.90
CA SER A 320 -3.18 -2.87 13.01
C SER A 320 -3.67 -3.49 14.32
N LEU A 321 -4.16 -4.74 14.31
CA LEU A 321 -4.81 -5.38 15.46
C LEU A 321 -4.04 -6.59 16.02
N ASP A 322 -2.74 -6.70 15.72
CA ASP A 322 -1.84 -7.72 16.26
C ASP A 322 -2.19 -9.18 15.91
N GLN A 323 -3.08 -9.38 14.93
CA GLN A 323 -3.47 -10.70 14.44
C GLN A 323 -2.46 -11.20 13.39
N ASN A 324 -1.24 -11.52 13.85
CA ASN A 324 -0.08 -11.84 12.98
C ASN A 324 -0.28 -13.05 12.04
N HIS A 325 -1.27 -13.89 12.33
CA HIS A 325 -1.64 -15.06 11.53
C HIS A 325 -2.81 -14.78 10.56
N ALA A 326 -3.39 -13.58 10.56
CA ALA A 326 -4.49 -13.23 9.66
C ALA A 326 -4.04 -13.23 8.19
N ILE A 327 -4.83 -13.86 7.32
CA ILE A 327 -4.51 -14.04 5.89
C ILE A 327 -5.53 -13.27 5.03
N PRO A 328 -5.15 -12.14 4.41
CA PRO A 328 -6.03 -11.42 3.50
C PRO A 328 -6.16 -12.13 2.15
N VAL A 329 -7.05 -13.13 2.07
CA VAL A 329 -7.24 -13.92 0.84
C VAL A 329 -7.93 -13.11 -0.26
N ASP A 330 -7.13 -12.65 -1.21
CA ASP A 330 -7.59 -12.06 -2.48
C ASP A 330 -7.30 -13.00 -3.67
N THR A 331 -7.46 -12.49 -4.88
CA THR A 331 -7.20 -13.27 -6.11
C THR A 331 -5.71 -13.59 -6.30
N HIS A 332 -4.79 -12.80 -5.76
CA HIS A 332 -3.35 -13.06 -5.82
C HIS A 332 -2.95 -14.15 -4.82
N VAL A 333 -3.40 -14.03 -3.57
CA VAL A 333 -3.21 -15.05 -2.53
C VAL A 333 -3.86 -16.36 -2.94
N TRP A 334 -5.07 -16.31 -3.53
CA TRP A 334 -5.72 -17.49 -4.11
C TRP A 334 -4.82 -18.19 -5.12
N LYS A 335 -4.24 -17.45 -6.08
CA LYS A 335 -3.33 -18.03 -7.07
C LYS A 335 -2.11 -18.68 -6.43
N VAL A 336 -1.47 -18.04 -5.44
CA VAL A 336 -0.35 -18.63 -4.68
C VAL A 336 -0.78 -19.92 -4.03
N ALA A 337 -1.88 -19.88 -3.28
CA ALA A 337 -2.38 -21.04 -2.56
C ALA A 337 -2.66 -22.20 -3.51
N THR A 338 -3.40 -21.97 -4.59
CA THR A 338 -3.75 -23.02 -5.55
C THR A 338 -2.58 -23.55 -6.40
N GLN A 339 -1.44 -22.84 -6.46
CA GLN A 339 -0.25 -23.35 -7.14
C GLN A 339 0.68 -24.12 -6.21
N TYR A 340 0.86 -23.65 -4.98
CA TYR A 340 1.99 -24.09 -4.13
C TYR A 340 1.56 -24.72 -2.80
N LEU A 341 0.38 -24.38 -2.26
CA LEU A 341 -0.07 -24.90 -0.96
C LEU A 341 -1.19 -25.94 -1.09
N LEU A 342 -2.14 -25.71 -2.00
CA LEU A 342 -3.36 -26.50 -2.20
C LEU A 342 -3.62 -26.74 -3.70
N PRO A 343 -2.77 -27.50 -4.42
CA PRO A 343 -2.93 -27.76 -5.87
C PRO A 343 -4.28 -28.39 -6.25
N GLU A 344 -4.93 -29.10 -5.34
CA GLU A 344 -6.26 -29.70 -5.50
C GLU A 344 -7.41 -28.69 -5.60
N LEU A 345 -7.12 -27.40 -5.34
CA LEU A 345 -8.04 -26.30 -5.56
C LEU A 345 -7.84 -25.62 -6.93
N ALA A 346 -6.85 -26.04 -7.73
CA ALA A 346 -6.64 -25.51 -9.07
C ALA A 346 -7.91 -25.67 -9.94
N GLY A 347 -8.26 -24.60 -10.67
CA GLY A 347 -9.47 -24.55 -11.51
C GLY A 347 -10.78 -24.26 -10.76
N LYS A 348 -10.78 -24.23 -9.41
CA LYS A 348 -11.95 -23.79 -8.63
C LYS A 348 -12.00 -22.27 -8.51
N SER A 349 -13.21 -21.74 -8.34
CA SER A 349 -13.43 -20.33 -8.05
C SER A 349 -13.25 -20.03 -6.56
N LEU A 350 -12.65 -18.88 -6.25
CA LEU A 350 -12.58 -18.36 -4.88
C LEU A 350 -13.99 -18.12 -4.33
N THR A 351 -14.29 -18.69 -3.17
CA THR A 351 -15.54 -18.51 -2.42
C THR A 351 -15.24 -18.22 -0.95
N PRO A 352 -16.18 -17.66 -0.16
CA PRO A 352 -15.96 -17.42 1.27
C PRO A 352 -15.55 -18.68 2.06
N LYS A 353 -16.09 -19.84 1.71
CA LYS A 353 -15.70 -21.11 2.34
C LYS A 353 -14.27 -21.50 2.00
N LEU A 354 -13.88 -21.35 0.73
CA LEU A 354 -12.52 -21.68 0.28
C LEU A 354 -11.47 -20.66 0.74
N SER A 355 -11.84 -19.40 1.02
CA SER A 355 -10.91 -18.45 1.64
C SER A 355 -10.50 -18.87 3.04
N VAL A 356 -11.40 -19.49 3.82
CA VAL A 356 -11.07 -20.03 5.15
C VAL A 356 -10.07 -21.18 5.01
N VAL A 357 -10.32 -22.13 4.10
CA VAL A 357 -9.40 -23.25 3.83
C VAL A 357 -8.02 -22.76 3.41
N VAL A 358 -7.94 -21.73 2.57
CA VAL A 358 -6.66 -21.13 2.17
C VAL A 358 -5.96 -20.48 3.36
N ALA A 359 -6.68 -19.72 4.19
CA ALA A 359 -6.11 -19.11 5.39
C ALA A 359 -5.55 -20.18 6.34
N ASP A 360 -6.31 -21.24 6.61
CA ASP A 360 -5.89 -22.35 7.47
C ASP A 360 -4.65 -23.06 6.94
N ALA A 361 -4.51 -23.21 5.62
CA ALA A 361 -3.33 -23.80 5.01
C ALA A 361 -2.07 -22.93 5.22
N PHE A 362 -2.20 -21.60 5.12
CA PHE A 362 -1.10 -20.69 5.45
C PHE A 362 -0.74 -20.75 6.94
N VAL A 363 -1.74 -20.77 7.83
CA VAL A 363 -1.50 -20.86 9.29
C VAL A 363 -0.86 -22.19 9.66
N THR A 364 -1.33 -23.31 9.10
CA THR A 364 -0.75 -24.64 9.30
C THR A 364 0.71 -24.67 8.85
N ARG A 365 1.04 -23.96 7.77
CA ARG A 365 2.39 -23.94 7.21
C ARG A 365 3.36 -23.03 7.96
N PHE A 366 2.93 -21.83 8.31
CA PHE A 366 3.82 -20.75 8.79
C PHE A 366 3.57 -20.36 10.25
N GLY A 367 2.61 -20.98 10.93
CA GLY A 367 2.34 -20.79 12.35
C GLY A 367 1.75 -19.42 12.70
N SER A 368 2.09 -18.93 13.90
CA SER A 368 1.50 -17.72 14.51
C SER A 368 1.79 -16.41 13.76
N TYR A 369 2.76 -16.41 12.85
CA TYR A 369 3.11 -15.25 12.00
C TYR A 369 2.81 -15.51 10.52
N ALA A 370 1.86 -16.41 10.20
CA ALA A 370 1.56 -16.75 8.82
C ALA A 370 1.16 -15.56 7.92
N GLY A 371 0.54 -14.52 8.47
CA GLY A 371 0.23 -13.29 7.73
C GLY A 371 1.48 -12.53 7.31
N TRP A 372 2.56 -12.59 8.10
CA TRP A 372 3.85 -12.00 7.75
C TRP A 372 4.50 -12.78 6.60
N ALA A 373 4.47 -14.12 6.65
CA ALA A 373 4.97 -14.95 5.56
C ALA A 373 4.19 -14.69 4.26
N GLN A 374 2.86 -14.62 4.36
CA GLN A 374 2.00 -14.28 3.23
C GLN A 374 2.33 -12.91 2.64
N ASN A 375 2.60 -11.91 3.48
CA ASN A 375 2.98 -10.57 3.02
C ASN A 375 4.26 -10.59 2.18
N VAL A 376 5.28 -11.36 2.58
CA VAL A 376 6.51 -11.54 1.78
C VAL A 376 6.20 -12.17 0.42
N LEU A 377 5.38 -13.22 0.39
CA LEU A 377 4.98 -13.88 -0.85
C LEU A 377 4.22 -12.92 -1.78
N PHE A 378 3.36 -12.05 -1.23
CA PHE A 378 2.67 -11.01 -1.96
C PHE A 378 3.64 -9.99 -2.56
N ILE A 379 4.59 -9.48 -1.76
CA ILE A 379 5.62 -8.54 -2.21
C ILE A 379 6.42 -9.11 -3.38
N GLY A 380 6.78 -10.39 -3.31
CA GLY A 380 7.48 -11.11 -4.39
C GLY A 380 6.71 -11.19 -5.72
N GLN A 381 5.41 -10.86 -5.75
CA GLN A 381 4.61 -10.79 -6.96
C GLN A 381 4.46 -9.39 -7.54
N LEU A 382 4.76 -8.35 -6.77
CA LEU A 382 4.57 -6.97 -7.19
C LEU A 382 5.47 -6.64 -8.41
N PRO A 383 4.92 -6.00 -9.47
CA PRO A 383 5.70 -5.69 -10.67
C PRO A 383 6.95 -4.87 -10.40
N ALA A 384 6.89 -3.89 -9.48
CA ALA A 384 8.02 -3.04 -9.13
C ALA A 384 9.19 -3.84 -8.54
N GLN A 385 8.90 -4.92 -7.80
CA GLN A 385 9.94 -5.76 -7.20
C GLN A 385 10.51 -6.76 -8.20
N LYS A 386 9.78 -7.08 -9.29
CA LYS A 386 10.37 -7.84 -10.40
C LYS A 386 11.48 -7.07 -11.12
N VAL A 387 11.45 -5.72 -11.08
CA VAL A 387 12.46 -4.85 -11.70
C VAL A 387 13.69 -4.69 -10.80
N VAL A 388 13.50 -4.46 -9.49
CA VAL A 388 14.60 -4.40 -8.51
C VAL A 388 15.42 -5.70 -8.52
N VAL A 389 14.74 -6.83 -8.64
CA VAL A 389 15.38 -8.15 -8.80
C VAL A 389 16.23 -8.24 -10.07
N ALA A 390 15.77 -7.67 -11.19
CA ALA A 390 16.52 -7.69 -12.44
C ALA A 390 17.78 -6.81 -12.38
N GLU A 391 17.74 -5.70 -11.63
CA GLU A 391 18.88 -4.81 -11.41
C GLU A 391 19.93 -5.48 -10.49
N VAL A 392 19.51 -6.12 -9.39
CA VAL A 392 20.42 -6.85 -8.49
C VAL A 392 21.08 -8.06 -9.17
N ILE A 393 20.36 -8.77 -10.04
CA ILE A 393 20.93 -9.87 -10.84
C ILE A 393 21.92 -9.36 -11.91
N SER A 394 21.69 -8.15 -12.43
CA SER A 394 22.58 -7.54 -13.43
C SER A 394 23.90 -7.03 -12.82
N ASP A 395 23.88 -6.59 -11.56
CA ASP A 395 25.08 -6.16 -10.83
C ASP A 395 25.95 -7.33 -10.35
N ASN A 396 25.35 -8.50 -10.07
CA ASN A 396 26.10 -9.71 -9.67
C ASN A 396 26.52 -10.61 -10.84
N GLY A 397 26.44 -10.14 -12.09
CA GLY A 397 26.85 -10.96 -13.22
C GLY A 397 26.92 -10.23 -14.55
N SER A 398 27.97 -9.43 -14.79
CA SER A 398 28.64 -9.44 -16.11
C SER A 398 30.02 -8.78 -16.11
N THR A 399 31.08 -9.58 -15.94
CA THR A 399 32.30 -9.36 -16.73
C THR A 399 31.92 -9.55 -18.20
N LYS A 400 31.70 -8.46 -18.93
CA LYS A 400 31.46 -8.50 -20.38
C LYS A 400 32.68 -9.13 -21.08
N PRO A 401 32.53 -10.16 -21.94
CA PRO A 401 33.60 -10.56 -22.82
C PRO A 401 33.73 -9.50 -23.93
N THR A 402 34.92 -8.92 -24.01
CA THR A 402 35.32 -7.95 -25.02
C THR A 402 35.22 -8.57 -26.42
N LYS A 403 34.22 -8.17 -27.21
CA LYS A 403 34.18 -8.48 -28.65
C LYS A 403 35.32 -7.73 -29.35
N ARG A 404 36.42 -8.43 -29.63
CA ARG A 404 37.43 -8.02 -30.61
C ARG A 404 36.75 -7.85 -31.98
N LYS A 405 36.66 -6.60 -32.46
CA LYS A 405 36.38 -6.28 -33.87
C LYS A 405 37.48 -6.89 -34.74
N ARG A 406 37.16 -7.94 -35.51
CA ARG A 406 37.96 -8.31 -36.70
C ARG A 406 37.64 -7.28 -37.79
N GLY A 407 38.59 -6.38 -38.06
CA GLY A 407 38.57 -5.54 -39.24
C GLY A 407 38.76 -6.42 -40.47
N VAL A 408 37.82 -6.36 -41.41
CA VAL A 408 37.98 -6.92 -42.75
C VAL A 408 38.69 -5.85 -43.57
N ASN A 409 39.98 -6.07 -43.83
CA ASN A 409 40.73 -5.36 -44.85
C ASN A 409 40.31 -5.92 -46.22
N ARG A 410 39.78 -5.06 -47.09
CA ARG A 410 39.76 -5.29 -48.53
C ARG A 410 41.07 -4.78 -49.09
N ASN A 411 41.84 -5.64 -49.75
CA ASN A 411 42.71 -5.28 -50.86
C ASN A 411 42.91 -6.50 -51.77
N HIS A 412 42.90 -6.22 -53.07
CA HIS A 412 43.02 -7.12 -54.21
C HIS A 412 44.26 -8.02 -54.19
N ALA A 413 44.15 -9.21 -54.80
CA ALA A 413 44.99 -9.59 -55.96
C ALA A 413 44.50 -10.92 -56.56
N GLU A 414 44.47 -10.93 -57.89
CA GLU A 414 44.31 -12.08 -58.79
C GLU A 414 45.44 -13.11 -58.61
N ASN A 415 45.13 -14.40 -58.74
CA ASN A 415 45.71 -15.31 -59.75
C ASN A 415 45.65 -16.79 -59.34
N MET A 416 45.35 -17.60 -60.36
CA MET A 416 45.53 -19.04 -60.54
C MET A 416 44.60 -20.01 -59.80
#